data_AF-A0A174HJL2-F1
#
_entry.id   AF-A0A174HJL2-F1
#
_cell.length_a   1.000
_cell.length_b   1.000
_cell.length_c   1.000
_cell.angle_alpha   90.00
_cell.angle_beta   90.00
_cell.angle_gamma   90.00
#
_symmetry.space_group_name_H-M   'P 1'
#
loop_
_entity.id
_entity.type
_entity.pdbx_description
1 polymer ?
#
loop_
_entity_poly.entity_id
_entity_poly.type
_entity_poly.pdbx_seq_one_letter_code
_entity_poly.pdbx_strand_id
1 'polypeptide(L)'
;MNTSNITNYKPKDFAELLGVSVKTLQRWDREGTLKVNRTPTDRRYYTYNQYLQFKGIDTENDTRQIVIYARVSTRDQKDDLQDQVSFLRQFCNARGVIVDQCIE
;
A
#
# COMPACT_ATOMS: atom_id res chain seq x y z
N MET A 1 -8.70 -8.56 17.88
CA MET A 1 -8.53 -7.34 18.70
C MET A 1 -9.66 -6.39 18.35
N ASN A 2 -10.36 -5.88 19.36
CA ASN A 2 -11.58 -5.07 19.21
C ASN A 2 -11.16 -3.63 18.87
N THR A 3 -11.09 -3.28 17.58
CA THR A 3 -10.72 -1.92 17.13
C THR A 3 -11.98 -1.06 17.01
N SER A 4 -12.58 -0.73 18.15
CA SER A 4 -13.70 0.21 18.22
C SER A 4 -13.17 1.64 18.03
N ASN A 5 -13.48 2.25 16.89
CA ASN A 5 -13.48 3.72 16.66
C ASN A 5 -12.26 4.51 17.15
N ILE A 6 -11.04 4.03 16.93
CA ILE A 6 -9.84 4.86 17.11
C ILE A 6 -9.69 5.75 15.88
N THR A 7 -10.05 7.03 16.01
CA THR A 7 -9.79 8.03 14.96
C THR A 7 -8.31 8.41 14.90
N ASN A 8 -7.59 8.32 16.04
CA ASN A 8 -6.20 8.70 16.20
C ASN A 8 -5.39 7.67 17.01
N TYR A 9 -4.32 7.13 16.42
CA TYR A 9 -3.38 6.21 17.03
C TYR A 9 -2.26 6.93 17.77
N LYS A 10 -1.86 6.39 18.92
CA LYS A 10 -0.60 6.78 19.58
C LYS A 10 0.58 6.19 18.79
N PRO A 11 1.80 6.74 18.93
CA PRO A 11 2.97 6.22 18.22
C PRO A 11 3.25 4.74 18.44
N LYS A 12 2.94 4.22 19.64
CA LYS A 12 3.08 2.78 19.94
C LYS A 12 2.11 1.94 19.10
N ASP A 13 0.83 2.26 19.17
CA ASP A 13 -0.23 1.52 18.49
C ASP A 13 -0.06 1.58 16.96
N PHE A 14 0.37 2.74 16.43
CA PHE A 14 0.65 2.90 15.01
C PHE A 14 1.90 2.14 14.55
N ALA A 15 2.92 2.02 15.41
CA ALA A 15 4.11 1.24 15.13
C ALA A 15 3.78 -0.25 15.06
N GLU A 16 2.95 -0.74 15.99
CA GLU A 16 2.42 -2.10 15.98
C GLU A 16 1.59 -2.36 14.71
N LEU A 17 0.73 -1.42 14.32
CA LEU A 17 -0.06 -1.51 13.09
C LEU A 17 0.81 -1.62 11.83
N LEU A 18 1.93 -0.89 11.77
CA LEU A 18 2.87 -0.92 10.65
C LEU A 18 3.91 -2.04 10.72
N GLY A 19 3.98 -2.78 11.84
CA GLY A 19 4.99 -3.82 12.06
C GLY A 19 6.42 -3.26 12.22
N VAL A 20 6.56 -2.04 12.75
CA VAL A 20 7.87 -1.37 12.95
C VAL A 20 8.06 -0.94 14.40
N SER A 21 9.27 -0.49 14.75
CA SER A 21 9.53 0.09 16.07
C SER A 21 9.06 1.55 16.16
N VAL A 22 8.73 2.02 17.37
CA VAL A 22 8.43 3.43 17.62
C VAL A 22 9.61 4.34 17.23
N LYS A 23 10.85 3.88 17.43
CA LYS A 23 12.05 4.62 17.00
C LYS A 23 12.09 4.82 15.48
N THR A 24 11.63 3.84 14.72
CA THR A 24 11.52 3.93 13.25
C THR A 24 10.54 5.02 12.86
N LEU A 25 9.35 5.07 13.48
CA LEU A 25 8.37 6.14 13.23
C LEU A 25 8.93 7.53 13.57
N GLN A 26 9.64 7.66 14.69
CA GLN A 26 10.28 8.94 15.07
C GLN A 26 11.40 9.35 14.12
N ARG A 27 12.09 8.40 13.49
CA ARG A 27 13.08 8.68 12.45
C ARG A 27 12.39 9.17 11.17
N TRP A 28 11.32 8.49 10.74
CA TRP A 28 10.54 8.91 9.56
C TRP A 28 9.88 10.28 9.71
N ASP A 29 9.46 10.65 10.93
CA ASP A 29 9.00 12.01 11.23
C ASP A 29 10.12 13.05 10.99
N ARG A 30 11.36 12.75 11.45
CA ARG A 30 12.52 13.65 11.26
C ARG A 30 12.99 13.73 9.80
N GLU A 31 12.91 12.63 9.06
CA GLU A 31 13.31 12.53 7.66
C GLU A 31 12.22 13.03 6.69
N GLY A 32 10.99 13.20 7.16
CA GLY A 32 9.84 13.59 6.33
C GLY A 32 9.18 12.44 5.57
N THR A 33 9.66 11.20 5.72
CA THR A 33 9.13 9.99 5.06
C THR A 33 7.68 9.69 5.43
N LEU A 34 7.29 9.94 6.68
CA LEU A 34 5.91 9.83 7.16
C LEU A 34 5.61 11.04 8.03
N LYS A 35 4.91 12.02 7.45
CA LYS A 35 4.56 13.27 8.12
C LYS A 35 3.65 13.00 9.30
N VAL A 36 4.06 13.35 10.52
CA VAL A 36 3.26 13.13 11.74
C VAL A 36 2.24 14.24 11.95
N ASN A 37 1.08 13.90 12.53
CA ASN A 37 0.17 14.92 13.04
C ASN A 37 0.52 15.25 14.50
N ARG A 38 0.37 16.52 14.88
CA ARG A 38 0.75 17.00 16.21
C ARG A 38 -0.40 17.72 16.88
N THR A 39 -0.58 17.47 18.17
CA THR A 39 -1.51 18.26 18.98
C THR A 39 -0.96 19.68 19.18
N PRO A 40 -1.77 20.64 19.64
CA PRO A 40 -1.28 21.96 20.05
C PRO A 40 -0.17 21.92 21.13
N THR A 41 -0.09 20.81 21.87
CA THR A 41 0.95 20.51 22.88
C THR A 41 2.14 19.72 22.32
N ASP A 42 2.31 19.69 20.99
CA ASP A 42 3.40 19.01 20.28
C ASP A 42 3.46 17.49 20.44
N ARG A 43 2.36 16.85 20.85
CA ARG A 43 2.30 15.38 20.98
C ARG A 43 1.97 14.73 19.64
N ARG A 44 2.73 13.70 19.27
CA ARG A 44 2.55 12.92 18.03
C ARG A 44 1.32 12.03 18.08
N TYR A 45 0.55 12.02 17.01
CA TYR A 45 -0.52 11.05 16.74
C TYR A 45 -0.61 10.75 15.25
N TYR A 46 -1.26 9.64 14.92
CA TYR A 46 -1.42 9.15 13.55
C TYR A 46 -2.87 8.79 13.26
N THR A 47 -3.30 8.86 12.00
CA THR A 47 -4.65 8.48 11.57
C THR A 47 -4.62 7.20 10.75
N TYR A 48 -5.77 6.55 10.61
CA TYR A 48 -5.88 5.40 9.72
C TYR A 48 -5.63 5.76 8.25
N ASN A 49 -6.03 6.97 7.82
CA ASN A 49 -5.74 7.44 6.47
C ASN A 49 -4.22 7.54 6.23
N GLN A 50 -3.42 8.02 7.19
CA GLN A 50 -1.95 8.00 7.06
C GLN A 50 -1.39 6.59 6.89
N TYR A 51 -2.01 5.58 7.52
CA TYR A 51 -1.65 4.18 7.29
C TYR A 51 -1.97 3.76 5.85
N LEU A 52 -3.19 4.06 5.34
CA LEU A 52 -3.58 3.74 3.97
C LEU A 52 -2.67 4.43 2.95
N GLN A 53 -2.38 5.71 3.14
CA GLN A 53 -1.47 6.48 2.29
C GLN A 53 -0.07 5.89 2.29
N PHE A 54 0.48 5.57 3.47
CA PHE A 54 1.81 4.97 3.58
C PHE A 54 1.89 3.58 2.93
N LYS A 55 0.82 2.79 3.02
CA LYS A 55 0.74 1.47 2.38
C LYS A 55 0.45 1.53 0.88
N GLY A 56 0.18 2.72 0.33
CA GLY A 56 -0.28 2.87 -1.05
C GLY A 56 -1.60 2.13 -1.27
N ILE A 57 -2.53 2.24 -0.33
CA ILE A 57 -3.90 1.71 -0.44
C ILE A 57 -4.91 2.85 -0.58
N ASP A 58 -4.50 4.10 -0.33
CA ASP A 58 -5.40 5.25 -0.43
C ASP A 58 -5.85 5.46 -1.88
N THR A 59 -7.17 5.56 -2.08
CA THR A 59 -7.83 5.46 -3.39
C THR A 59 -8.27 6.80 -3.96
N GLU A 60 -8.28 7.88 -3.17
CA GLU A 60 -8.94 9.12 -3.59
C GLU A 60 -8.20 9.89 -4.69
N ASN A 61 -6.88 9.67 -4.87
CA ASN A 61 -6.08 10.28 -5.94
C ASN A 61 -4.87 9.42 -6.33
N ASP A 62 -5.07 8.10 -6.44
CA ASP A 62 -3.98 7.21 -6.81
C ASP A 62 -3.61 7.38 -8.29
N THR A 63 -2.51 8.07 -8.56
CA THR A 63 -1.98 8.28 -9.92
C THR A 63 -0.97 7.20 -10.32
N ARG A 64 -0.81 6.13 -9.54
CA ARG A 64 0.12 5.05 -9.87
C ARG A 64 -0.41 4.25 -11.05
N GLN A 65 0.52 3.79 -11.88
CA GLN A 65 0.20 2.87 -12.96
C GLN A 65 -0.20 1.51 -12.42
N ILE A 66 -1.25 0.93 -12.99
CA ILE A 66 -1.68 -0.43 -12.71
C ILE A 66 -0.97 -1.35 -13.69
N VAL A 67 -0.13 -2.23 -13.15
CA VAL A 67 0.73 -3.13 -13.94
C VAL A 67 0.39 -4.58 -13.65
N ILE A 68 0.25 -5.38 -14.70
CA ILE A 68 0.25 -6.84 -14.61
C ILE A 68 1.69 -7.33 -14.76
N TYR A 69 2.17 -8.11 -13.80
CA TYR A 69 3.43 -8.84 -13.90
C TYR A 69 3.14 -10.34 -13.98
N ALA A 70 3.59 -10.99 -15.05
CA ALA A 70 3.46 -12.43 -15.25
C ALA A 70 4.84 -13.02 -15.55
N ARG A 71 5.10 -14.27 -15.13
CA ARG A 71 6.35 -14.97 -15.44
C ARG A 71 6.12 -16.48 -15.43
N VAL A 72 6.89 -17.19 -16.26
CA VAL A 72 6.93 -18.67 -16.27
C VAL A 72 8.28 -19.18 -15.75
N SER A 73 8.29 -20.42 -15.23
CA SER A 73 9.49 -20.97 -14.59
C SER A 73 10.53 -21.45 -15.61
N THR A 74 10.10 -21.88 -16.80
CA THR A 74 10.97 -22.27 -17.91
C THR A 74 10.56 -21.59 -19.21
N ARG A 75 11.52 -21.39 -20.10
CA ARG A 75 11.30 -20.75 -21.42
C ARG A 75 10.37 -21.54 -22.33
N ASP A 76 10.31 -22.86 -22.13
CA ASP A 76 9.46 -23.76 -22.92
C ASP A 76 7.97 -23.56 -22.64
N GLN A 77 7.62 -22.85 -21.56
CA GLN A 77 6.24 -22.50 -21.18
C GLN A 77 5.82 -21.10 -21.69
N LYS A 78 6.46 -20.60 -22.74
CA LYS A 78 6.16 -19.25 -23.26
C LYS A 78 4.71 -19.11 -23.70
N ASP A 79 4.12 -20.17 -24.23
CA ASP A 79 2.70 -20.15 -24.63
C ASP A 79 1.79 -20.04 -23.40
N ASP A 80 2.13 -20.71 -22.29
CA ASP A 80 1.41 -20.58 -21.01
C ASP A 80 1.50 -19.15 -20.45
N LEU A 81 2.60 -18.42 -20.70
CA LEU A 81 2.76 -17.04 -20.27
C LEU A 81 1.73 -16.13 -20.96
N GLN A 82 1.51 -16.34 -22.26
CA GLN A 82 0.54 -15.57 -23.04
C GLN A 82 -0.89 -15.81 -22.53
N ASP A 83 -1.22 -17.05 -22.19
CA ASP A 83 -2.51 -17.41 -21.61
C ASP A 83 -2.70 -16.83 -20.20
N GLN A 84 -1.66 -16.86 -19.36
CA GLN A 84 -1.68 -16.22 -18.04
C GLN A 84 -1.91 -14.72 -18.14
N VAL A 85 -1.20 -14.02 -19.03
CA VAL A 85 -1.38 -12.58 -19.24
C VAL A 85 -2.80 -12.27 -19.73
N SER A 86 -3.31 -13.07 -20.67
CA SER A 86 -4.66 -12.92 -21.22
C SER A 86 -5.74 -13.09 -20.16
N PHE A 87 -5.60 -14.11 -19.31
CA PHE A 87 -6.51 -14.35 -18.18
C PHE A 87 -6.48 -13.18 -17.18
N LEU A 88 -5.30 -12.70 -16.79
CA LEU A 88 -5.16 -11.59 -15.85
C LEU A 88 -5.77 -10.30 -16.40
N ARG A 89 -5.60 -10.02 -17.70
CA ARG A 89 -6.25 -8.88 -18.35
C ARG A 89 -7.77 -8.98 -18.32
N GLN A 90 -8.32 -10.14 -18.66
CA GLN A 90 -9.78 -10.36 -18.61
C GLN A 90 -10.33 -10.18 -17.20
N PHE A 91 -9.62 -10.71 -16.21
CA PHE A 91 -9.99 -10.56 -14.80
C PHE A 91 -10.00 -9.09 -14.35
N CYS A 92 -8.97 -8.31 -14.70
CA CYS A 92 -8.92 -6.87 -14.41
C CYS A 92 -10.06 -6.12 -15.10
N ASN A 93 -10.31 -6.38 -16.38
CA ASN A 93 -11.39 -5.77 -17.15
C ASN A 93 -12.77 -6.08 -16.53
N ALA A 94 -13.01 -7.32 -16.13
CA ALA A 94 -14.27 -7.73 -15.47
C ALA A 94 -14.50 -7.04 -14.12
N ARG A 95 -13.44 -6.55 -13.47
CA ARG A 95 -13.49 -5.80 -12.20
C ARG A 95 -13.45 -4.29 -12.38
N GLY A 96 -13.45 -3.79 -13.62
CA GLY A 96 -13.36 -2.35 -13.91
C GLY A 96 -12.00 -1.75 -13.59
N VAL A 97 -10.94 -2.57 -13.52
CA VAL A 97 -9.57 -2.12 -13.30
C VAL A 97 -8.91 -1.84 -14.65
N ILE A 98 -8.52 -0.59 -14.88
CA ILE A 98 -7.81 -0.17 -16.10
C ILE A 98 -6.33 -0.49 -15.92
N VAL A 99 -5.77 -1.35 -16.78
CA VAL A 99 -4.36 -1.74 -16.73
C VAL A 99 -3.55 -0.89 -17.71
N ASP A 100 -2.50 -0.24 -17.21
CA ASP A 100 -1.61 0.60 -18.02
C ASP A 100 -0.53 -0.21 -18.73
N GLN A 101 -0.01 -1.26 -18.09
CA GLN A 101 1.12 -2.03 -18.61
C GLN A 101 1.04 -3.52 -18.25
N CYS A 102 1.55 -4.36 -19.15
CA CYS A 102 1.95 -5.75 -18.84
C CYS A 102 3.46 -5.87 -18.90
N ILE A 103 4.04 -6.58 -17.93
CA ILE A 103 5.44 -6.96 -17.88
C ILE A 103 5.50 -8.50 -17.80
N GLU A 104 6.28 -9.09 -18.69
CA GLU A 104 6.47 -10.54 -18.89
C GLU A 104 7.93 -10.94 -18.58
#